data_AF-A0A0D3ESX8-F1
#
_entry.id   AF-A0A0D3ESX8-F1
#
_cell.length_a   1.000
_cell.length_b   1.000
_cell.length_c   1.000
_cell.angle_alpha   90.00
_cell.angle_beta   90.00
_cell.angle_gamma   90.00
#
_symmetry.space_group_name_H-M   'P 1'
#
loop_
_entity.id
_entity.type
_entity.pdbx_description
1 polymer ?
#
loop_
_entity_poly.entity_id
_entity_poly.type
_entity_poly.pdbx_seq_one_letter_code
_entity_poly.pdbx_strand_id
1 'polypeptide(L)'
;MDSLYDISCFAAGLAGNIFALALFLSPVTTFKRILKAKSTERFDGLPYLLSLLNCLICLWYGLPWVADGRLLVATVNGTGAVFQLAYICLFIFYADSRKTRVGLS
;
A
#
# COMPACT_ATOMS: atom_id res chain seq x y z
N MET A 1 -5.14 -10.31 -38.30
CA MET A 1 -6.17 -10.18 -37.25
C MET A 1 -5.54 -10.08 -35.85
N ASP A 2 -4.26 -10.40 -35.72
CA ASP A 2 -3.50 -10.45 -34.46
C ASP A 2 -3.20 -9.06 -33.87
N SER A 3 -2.86 -8.08 -34.71
CA SER A 3 -2.55 -6.71 -34.26
C SER A 3 -3.73 -5.98 -33.61
N LEU A 4 -4.96 -6.24 -34.04
CA LEU A 4 -6.17 -5.61 -33.47
C LEU A 4 -6.55 -6.25 -32.12
N TYR A 5 -6.33 -7.56 -31.98
CA TYR A 5 -6.54 -8.29 -30.74
C TYR A 5 -5.50 -7.93 -29.67
N ASP A 6 -4.23 -7.74 -30.03
CA ASP A 6 -3.18 -7.31 -29.10
C ASP A 6 -3.46 -5.92 -28.50
N ILE A 7 -3.88 -4.96 -29.34
CA ILE A 7 -4.24 -3.61 -28.88
C ILE A 7 -5.45 -3.68 -27.93
N SER A 8 -6.41 -4.56 -28.21
CA SER A 8 -7.60 -4.77 -27.37
C SER A 8 -7.25 -5.38 -26.01
N CYS A 9 -6.36 -6.38 -25.98
CA CYS A 9 -5.87 -6.98 -24.74
C CYS A 9 -5.06 -5.98 -23.91
N PHE A 10 -4.21 -5.16 -24.53
CA PHE A 10 -3.45 -4.14 -23.84
C PHE A 10 -4.36 -3.05 -23.26
N ALA A 11 -5.36 -2.58 -24.02
CA ALA A 11 -6.35 -1.62 -23.55
C ALA A 11 -7.18 -2.16 -22.37
N ALA A 12 -7.60 -3.43 -22.44
CA ALA A 12 -8.29 -4.09 -21.33
C ALA A 12 -7.41 -4.24 -20.08
N GLY A 13 -6.14 -4.61 -20.26
CA GLY A 13 -5.16 -4.70 -19.17
C GLY A 13 -4.89 -3.36 -18.50
N LEU A 14 -4.79 -2.28 -19.30
CA LEU A 14 -4.59 -0.93 -18.79
C LEU A 14 -5.83 -0.41 -18.06
N ALA A 15 -7.02 -0.61 -18.62
CA ALA A 15 -8.29 -0.23 -17.99
C ALA A 15 -8.50 -0.99 -16.66
N GLY A 16 -8.19 -2.29 -16.64
CA GLY A 16 -8.25 -3.12 -15.43
C GLY A 16 -7.30 -2.63 -14.33
N ASN A 17 -6.08 -2.22 -14.69
CA ASN A 17 -5.13 -1.65 -13.73
C ASN A 17 -5.58 -0.30 -13.16
N ILE A 18 -6.13 0.59 -14.00
CA ILE A 18 -6.66 1.89 -13.54
C ILE A 18 -7.85 1.68 -12.61
N PHE A 19 -8.76 0.76 -12.94
CA PHE A 19 -9.89 0.44 -12.08
C PHE A 19 -9.46 -0.23 -10.77
N ALA A 20 -8.44 -1.10 -10.81
CA ALA A 20 -7.86 -1.68 -9.61
C ALA A 20 -7.27 -0.60 -8.70
N LEU A 21 -6.52 0.37 -9.24
CA LEU A 21 -6.01 1.52 -8.49
C LEU A 21 -7.16 2.36 -7.89
N ALA A 22 -8.22 2.65 -8.65
CA ALA A 22 -9.37 3.38 -8.14
C ALA A 22 -10.11 2.63 -7.03
N LEU A 23 -10.26 1.30 -7.16
CA LEU A 23 -10.84 0.44 -6.13
C LEU A 23 -9.93 0.36 -4.89
N PHE A 24 -8.61 0.42 -5.05
CA PHE A 24 -7.67 0.52 -3.92
C PHE A 24 -7.71 1.89 -3.25
N LEU A 25 -8.02 2.98 -3.97
CA LEU A 25 -8.20 4.32 -3.42
C LEU A 25 -9.58 4.55 -2.77
N SER A 26 -10.62 3.81 -3.17
CA SER A 26 -11.98 3.88 -2.63
C SER A 26 -12.07 3.70 -1.09
N PRO A 27 -11.46 2.66 -0.49
CA PRO A 27 -11.45 2.51 0.96
C PRO A 27 -10.56 3.56 1.63
N VAL A 28 -9.56 4.14 0.95
CA VAL A 28 -8.66 5.16 1.54
C VAL A 28 -9.42 6.44 1.91
N THR A 29 -10.36 6.91 1.09
CA THR A 29 -11.14 8.12 1.39
C THR A 29 -12.17 7.87 2.50
N THR A 30 -12.75 6.68 2.53
CA THR A 30 -13.69 6.25 3.58
C THR A 30 -12.96 6.04 4.92
N PHE A 31 -11.79 5.39 4.90
CA PHE A 31 -10.92 5.26 6.08
C PHE A 31 -10.41 6.60 6.57
N LYS A 32 -10.08 7.55 5.68
CA LYS A 32 -9.76 8.94 6.07
C LYS A 32 -10.87 9.57 6.91
N ARG A 33 -12.14 9.34 6.58
CA ARG A 33 -13.29 9.86 7.35
C ARG A 33 -13.41 9.20 8.72
N ILE A 34 -13.15 7.88 8.81
CA ILE A 34 -13.18 7.11 10.06
C ILE A 34 -11.99 7.47 10.97
N LEU A 35 -10.80 7.69 10.40
CA LEU A 35 -9.60 8.13 11.12
C LEU A 35 -9.70 9.58 11.59
N LYS A 36 -10.33 10.47 10.81
CA LYS A 36 -10.66 11.85 11.22
C LYS A 36 -11.60 11.89 12.43
N ALA A 37 -12.31 10.79 12.70
CA ALA A 37 -13.27 10.66 13.79
C ALA A 37 -12.68 10.11 15.10
N LYS A 38 -11.41 9.68 15.20
CA LYS A 38 -10.89 9.14 16.46
C LYS A 38 -9.43 9.52 16.81
N SER A 39 -9.36 10.23 17.93
CA SER A 39 -8.24 10.52 18.83
C SER A 39 -7.03 9.57 18.71
N THR A 40 -5.98 10.05 18.05
CA THR A 40 -4.62 9.47 18.06
C THR A 40 -3.87 9.93 19.31
N GLU A 41 -4.28 9.43 20.47
CA GLU A 41 -3.57 9.68 21.72
C GLU A 41 -2.51 8.59 22.03
N ARG A 42 -2.52 7.45 21.31
CA ARG A 42 -1.62 6.29 21.63
C ARG A 42 -1.23 5.39 20.44
N PHE A 43 -1.01 5.92 19.24
CA PHE A 43 -0.53 5.10 18.12
C PHE A 43 0.85 5.55 17.68
N ASP A 44 1.87 4.83 18.13
CA ASP A 44 3.23 4.91 17.57
C ASP A 44 3.23 4.30 16.16
N GLY A 45 3.78 5.03 15.20
CA GLY A 45 3.94 4.57 13.80
C GLY A 45 5.00 3.46 13.63
N LEU A 46 5.78 3.21 14.68
CA LEU A 46 6.89 2.25 14.74
C LEU A 46 6.53 0.79 14.37
N PRO A 47 5.50 0.16 14.97
CA PRO A 47 5.07 -1.19 14.60
C PRO A 47 4.70 -1.32 13.11
N TYR A 48 4.12 -0.27 12.50
CA TYR A 48 3.79 -0.30 11.08
C TYR A 48 5.05 -0.30 10.20
N LEU A 49 6.05 0.53 10.54
CA LEU A 49 7.33 0.56 9.84
C LEU A 49 8.08 -0.78 9.93
N LEU A 50 8.11 -1.38 11.12
CA LEU A 50 8.77 -2.66 11.37
C LEU A 50 8.11 -3.80 10.60
N SER A 51 6.77 -3.86 10.58
CA SER A 51 6.03 -4.84 9.78
C SER A 51 6.24 -4.63 8.28
N LEU A 52 6.35 -3.38 7.79
CA LEU A 52 6.65 -3.11 6.38
C LEU A 52 8.03 -3.66 6.02
N LEU A 53 9.03 -3.39 6.85
CA LEU A 53 10.40 -3.87 6.63
C LEU A 53 10.43 -5.40 6.61
N ASN A 54 9.75 -6.06 7.55
CA ASN A 54 9.64 -7.51 7.59
C ASN A 54 8.99 -8.07 6.32
N CYS A 55 7.89 -7.47 5.86
CA CYS A 55 7.23 -7.87 4.61
C CYS A 55 8.14 -7.65 3.39
N LEU A 56 8.88 -6.55 3.31
CA LEU A 56 9.80 -6.31 2.20
C LEU A 56 10.96 -7.32 2.16
N ILE A 57 11.49 -7.71 3.32
CA ILE A 57 12.54 -8.73 3.43
C ILE A 57 12.01 -10.10 2.98
N CYS A 58 10.82 -10.50 3.44
CA CYS A 58 10.20 -11.76 3.04
C CYS A 58 9.74 -11.74 1.57
N LEU A 59 9.32 -10.59 1.05
CA LEU A 59 9.03 -10.39 -0.37
C LEU A 59 10.29 -10.61 -1.21
N TRP A 60 11.41 -9.97 -0.83
CA TRP A 60 12.70 -10.13 -1.50
C TRP A 60 13.17 -11.59 -1.48
N TYR A 61 13.00 -12.27 -0.35
CA TYR A 61 13.33 -13.69 -0.21
C TYR A 61 12.46 -14.59 -1.10
N GLY A 62 11.20 -14.26 -1.31
CA GLY A 62 10.28 -15.05 -2.13
C GLY A 62 10.46 -14.89 -3.64
N LEU A 63 11.34 -13.97 -4.09
CA LEU A 63 11.56 -13.72 -5.50
C LEU A 63 12.37 -14.85 -6.15
N PRO A 64 12.07 -15.21 -7.41
CA PRO A 64 12.61 -16.40 -8.05
C PRO A 64 14.14 -16.34 -8.23
N TRP A 65 14.72 -15.15 -8.28
CA TRP A 65 16.18 -14.98 -8.33
C TRP A 65 16.88 -15.14 -6.98
N VAL A 66 16.16 -15.13 -5.85
CA VAL A 66 16.70 -15.34 -4.49
C VAL A 66 16.42 -16.76 -4.01
N ALA A 67 15.19 -17.23 -4.19
CA ALA A 67 14.79 -18.59 -3.85
C ALA A 67 13.78 -19.12 -4.87
N ASP A 68 14.22 -20.10 -5.66
CA ASP A 68 13.36 -20.82 -6.60
C ASP A 68 12.20 -21.52 -5.86
N GLY A 69 10.99 -21.40 -6.42
CA GLY A 69 9.78 -22.04 -5.90
C GLY A 69 9.09 -21.37 -4.71
N ARG A 70 9.53 -20.18 -4.25
CA ARG A 70 8.96 -19.47 -3.08
C ARG A 70 8.08 -18.25 -3.42
N LEU A 71 7.50 -18.24 -4.62
CA LEU A 71 6.63 -17.15 -5.11
C LEU A 71 5.41 -16.88 -4.21
N LEU A 72 4.88 -17.90 -3.52
CA LEU A 72 3.77 -17.74 -2.56
C LEU A 72 4.14 -16.83 -1.37
N VAL A 73 5.40 -16.85 -0.94
CA VAL A 73 5.90 -15.97 0.12
C VAL A 73 6.05 -14.54 -0.41
N ALA A 74 6.45 -14.38 -1.68
CA ALA A 74 6.50 -13.07 -2.32
C ALA A 74 5.11 -12.45 -2.46
N THR A 75 4.10 -13.19 -2.92
CA THR A 75 2.76 -12.62 -3.13
C THR A 75 2.08 -12.19 -1.83
N VAL A 76 2.17 -13.00 -0.76
CA VAL A 76 1.57 -12.66 0.54
C VAL A 76 2.27 -11.46 1.19
N ASN A 77 3.60 -11.40 1.11
CA ASN A 77 4.37 -10.30 1.69
C ASN A 77 4.30 -9.03 0.85
N GLY A 78 4.19 -9.13 -0.47
CA GLY A 78 3.93 -7.98 -1.35
C GLY A 78 2.58 -7.34 -1.05
N THR A 79 1.54 -8.15 -0.87
CA THR A 79 0.22 -7.66 -0.47
C THR A 79 0.28 -7.00 0.92
N GLY A 80 0.94 -7.65 1.89
CA GLY A 80 1.18 -7.08 3.22
C GLY A 80 1.94 -5.75 3.19
N ALA A 81 2.96 -5.63 2.33
CA ALA A 81 3.73 -4.41 2.15
C ALA A 81 2.88 -3.25 1.60
N VAL A 82 1.96 -3.51 0.65
CA VAL A 82 1.04 -2.50 0.13
C VAL A 82 0.12 -1.96 1.23
N PHE A 83 -0.43 -2.84 2.07
CA PHE A 83 -1.26 -2.43 3.21
C PHE A 83 -0.46 -1.62 4.23
N GLN A 84 0.73 -2.09 4.61
CA GLN A 84 1.57 -1.41 5.58
C GLN A 84 2.05 -0.04 5.07
N LEU A 85 2.34 0.07 3.77
CA LEU A 85 2.71 1.32 3.13
C LEU A 85 1.53 2.31 3.14
N ALA A 86 0.32 1.85 2.87
CA ALA A 86 -0.88 2.68 2.98
C ALA A 86 -1.08 3.23 4.41
N TYR A 87 -0.86 2.40 5.44
CA TYR A 87 -0.91 2.83 6.85
C TYR A 87 0.17 3.88 7.17
N ILE A 88 1.40 3.70 6.69
CA ILE A 88 2.50 4.64 6.93
C ILE A 88 2.28 5.97 6.19
N CYS A 89 1.83 5.93 4.92
CA CYS A 89 1.49 7.14 4.17
C CYS A 89 0.38 7.95 4.85
N LEU A 90 -0.63 7.26 5.40
CA LEU A 90 -1.68 7.89 6.20
C LEU A 90 -1.12 8.47 7.50
N PHE A 91 -0.27 7.72 8.21
CA PHE A 91 0.38 8.20 9.44
C PHE A 91 1.20 9.46 9.19
N ILE A 92 2.04 9.49 8.15
CA ILE A 92 2.87 10.65 7.80
C ILE A 92 1.99 11.86 7.47
N PHE A 93 0.96 11.69 6.65
CA PHE A 93 0.06 12.79 6.25
C PHE A 93 -0.68 13.41 7.45
N TYR A 94 -1.11 12.59 8.42
CA TYR A 94 -1.78 13.07 9.65
C TYR A 94 -0.79 13.59 10.71
N ALA A 95 0.40 12.99 10.82
CA ALA A 95 1.44 13.43 11.76
C ALA A 95 2.04 14.78 11.35
N ASP A 96 2.19 15.03 10.05
CA ASP A 96 2.64 16.31 9.50
C ASP A 96 1.65 17.44 9.87
N SER A 97 0.35 17.20 9.69
CA SER A 97 -0.71 18.12 10.12
C SER A 97 -0.74 18.37 11.65
N ARG A 98 -0.19 17.46 12.46
CA ARG A 98 -0.08 17.63 13.92
C ARG A 98 1.16 18.45 14.31
N LYS A 99 2.33 18.22 13.68
CA LYS A 99 3.55 18.98 13.97
C LYS A 99 3.41 20.46 13.63
N THR A 100 2.66 20.82 12.58
CA THR A 100 2.38 22.21 12.22
C THR A 100 1.51 22.95 13.26
N ARG A 101 0.81 22.23 14.16
CA ARG A 101 -0.05 22.83 15.19
C ARG A 101 0.61 23.05 16.55
N VAL A 102 1.79 22.47 16.80
CA VAL A 102 2.46 22.55 18.11
C VAL A 102 3.58 23.60 18.15
N GLY A 103 3.80 24.33 17.06
CA GLY A 103 4.80 25.40 16.95
C GLY A 103 4.31 26.81 17.29
N LEU A 104 3.14 26.95 17.91
CA LEU A 104 2.60 28.23 18.41
C LEU A 104 1.96 28.00 19.78
N SER A 105 2.80 27.92 20.82
CA SER A 105 2.41 28.22 22.20
C SER A 105 3.61 28.77 22.95
#